data_AF-A0A2D1U1T4-F1
#
_entry.id   AF-A0A2D1U1T4-F1
#
_cell.length_a   1.000
_cell.length_b   1.000
_cell.length_c   1.000
_cell.angle_alpha   90.00
_cell.angle_beta   90.00
_cell.angle_gamma   90.00
#
_symmetry.space_group_name_H-M   'P 1'
#
loop_
_entity.id
_entity.type
_entity.pdbx_description
1 polymer ?
#
loop_
_entity_poly.entity_id
_entity_poly.type
_entity_poly.pdbx_seq_one_letter_code
_entity_poly.pdbx_strand_id
1 'polypeptide(L)'
;MYKTELHQLKNSELREHLHIIKPYVMTPATTIENNELETELQELFLIGKQWTTDLSFIECELTTLNKLFKKASFMLVKSDFDRLSGLNRICADLKNRLREYFGQLKPLITDPKQTIDFSLIDQYTLLERELEEALQRLQIFKNKIFQTNKHQLKNPSSTTS
;
A
#
# COMPACT_ATOMS: atom_id res chain seq x y z
N MET A 1 -16.40 -31.24 -74.34
CA MET A 1 -15.15 -30.55 -73.97
C MET A 1 -15.42 -29.33 -73.06
N TYR A 2 -16.42 -29.38 -72.15
CA TYR A 2 -16.87 -28.22 -71.34
C TYR A 2 -16.81 -28.44 -69.81
N LYS A 3 -16.37 -29.62 -69.33
CA LYS A 3 -16.32 -29.91 -67.88
C LYS A 3 -15.03 -29.47 -67.19
N THR A 4 -13.98 -29.18 -67.94
CA THR A 4 -12.65 -28.86 -67.38
C THR A 4 -12.52 -27.38 -67.02
N GLU A 5 -13.15 -26.47 -67.78
CA GLU A 5 -13.06 -25.03 -67.55
C GLU A 5 -13.92 -24.56 -66.37
N LEU A 6 -15.09 -25.20 -66.13
CA LEU A 6 -15.94 -24.89 -64.97
C LEU A 6 -15.30 -25.29 -63.63
N HIS A 7 -14.44 -26.31 -63.63
CA HIS A 7 -13.70 -26.72 -62.42
C HIS A 7 -12.49 -25.83 -62.12
N GLN A 8 -11.99 -25.08 -63.10
CA GLN A 8 -10.90 -24.13 -62.88
C GLN A 8 -11.41 -22.76 -62.39
N LEU A 9 -12.55 -22.27 -62.91
CA LEU A 9 -13.15 -21.01 -62.41
C LEU A 9 -13.62 -21.12 -60.96
N LYS A 10 -14.24 -22.24 -60.58
CA LYS A 10 -14.73 -22.43 -59.21
C LYS A 10 -13.60 -22.57 -58.18
N ASN A 11 -12.41 -23.00 -58.62
CA ASN A 11 -11.22 -23.07 -57.78
C ASN A 11 -10.42 -21.76 -57.73
N SER A 12 -10.57 -20.84 -58.69
CA SER A 12 -9.96 -19.51 -58.61
C SER A 12 -10.75 -18.57 -57.69
N GLU A 13 -12.09 -18.61 -57.73
CA GLU A 13 -12.93 -17.79 -56.85
C GLU A 13 -12.85 -18.22 -55.37
N LEU A 14 -12.63 -19.51 -55.09
CA LEU A 14 -12.39 -20.00 -53.73
C LEU A 14 -10.99 -19.63 -53.19
N ARG A 15 -10.05 -19.25 -54.05
CA ARG A 15 -8.69 -18.84 -53.65
C ARG A 15 -8.57 -17.34 -53.34
N GLU A 16 -9.45 -16.50 -53.88
CA GLU A 16 -9.45 -15.07 -53.55
C GLU A 16 -10.19 -14.75 -52.23
N HIS A 17 -11.13 -15.60 -51.80
CA HIS A 17 -11.87 -15.38 -50.55
C HIS A 17 -11.26 -16.00 -49.29
N LEU A 18 -10.10 -16.67 -49.39
CA LEU A 18 -9.42 -17.28 -48.25
C LEU A 18 -8.33 -16.41 -47.60
N HIS A 19 -8.26 -15.11 -47.94
CA HIS A 19 -7.18 -14.23 -47.49
C HIS A 19 -7.51 -13.26 -46.34
N ILE A 20 -8.65 -13.41 -45.65
CA ILE A 20 -8.92 -12.60 -44.44
C ILE A 20 -9.59 -13.43 -43.35
N ILE A 21 -8.89 -14.46 -42.87
CA ILE A 21 -8.87 -14.71 -41.43
C ILE A 21 -7.41 -14.52 -41.04
N LYS A 22 -7.03 -13.27 -40.77
CA LYS A 22 -5.80 -13.03 -40.01
C LYS A 22 -5.98 -13.79 -38.70
N PRO A 23 -5.12 -14.76 -38.34
CA PRO A 23 -5.11 -15.23 -36.97
C PRO A 23 -4.95 -13.99 -36.09
N TYR A 24 -5.77 -13.88 -35.05
CA TYR A 24 -5.54 -12.94 -33.98
C TYR A 24 -4.21 -13.36 -33.34
N VAL A 25 -3.10 -12.85 -33.89
CA VAL A 25 -1.78 -13.05 -33.31
C VAL A 25 -1.79 -12.21 -32.06
N MET A 26 -2.11 -12.85 -30.93
CA MET A 26 -1.79 -12.31 -29.62
C MET A 26 -0.27 -12.15 -29.61
N THR A 27 0.19 -10.92 -29.81
CA THR A 27 1.61 -10.61 -29.79
C THR A 27 2.19 -11.04 -28.44
N PRO A 28 3.32 -11.76 -28.39
CA PRO A 28 3.91 -12.20 -27.12
C PRO A 28 4.26 -11.03 -26.19
N ALA A 29 4.51 -9.83 -26.75
CA ALA A 29 4.74 -8.59 -25.99
C ALA A 29 3.54 -8.22 -25.09
N THR A 30 2.31 -8.32 -25.57
CA THR A 30 1.10 -7.96 -24.81
C THR A 30 0.77 -8.93 -23.67
N THR A 31 1.27 -10.17 -23.71
CA THR A 31 1.03 -11.16 -22.64
C THR A 31 2.04 -10.99 -21.50
N ILE A 32 3.28 -10.64 -21.82
CA ILE A 32 4.35 -10.44 -20.83
C ILE A 32 4.08 -9.15 -20.03
N GLU A 33 3.80 -8.03 -20.72
CA GLU A 33 3.49 -6.75 -20.06
C GLU A 33 2.25 -6.82 -19.17
N ASN A 34 1.21 -7.58 -19.58
CA ASN A 34 0.02 -7.78 -18.74
C ASN A 34 0.32 -8.59 -17.48
N ASN A 35 1.23 -9.58 -17.55
CA ASN A 35 1.61 -10.39 -16.39
C ASN A 35 2.49 -9.60 -15.41
N GLU A 36 3.37 -8.73 -15.92
CA GLU A 36 4.18 -7.82 -15.10
C GLU A 36 3.30 -6.82 -14.35
N LEU A 37 2.35 -6.19 -15.05
CA LEU A 37 1.42 -5.25 -14.43
C LEU A 37 0.54 -5.91 -13.35
N GLU A 38 0.03 -7.11 -13.62
CA GLU A 38 -0.74 -7.86 -12.62
C GLU A 38 0.11 -8.14 -11.37
N THR A 39 1.38 -8.53 -11.57
CA THR A 39 2.32 -8.79 -10.47
C THR A 39 2.57 -7.53 -9.66
N GLU A 40 2.84 -6.39 -10.30
CA GLU A 40 3.06 -5.11 -9.63
C GLU A 40 1.83 -4.69 -8.79
N LEU A 41 0.61 -4.83 -9.34
CA LEU A 41 -0.62 -4.51 -8.61
C LEU A 41 -0.83 -5.43 -7.39
N GLN A 42 -0.47 -6.71 -7.49
CA GLN A 42 -0.50 -7.63 -6.36
C GLN A 42 0.53 -7.28 -5.30
N GLU A 43 1.75 -6.90 -5.69
CA GLU A 43 2.79 -6.43 -4.78
C GLU A 43 2.35 -5.17 -4.03
N LEU A 44 1.82 -4.17 -4.74
CA LEU A 44 1.26 -2.96 -4.15
C LEU A 44 0.15 -3.26 -3.13
N PHE A 45 -0.67 -4.29 -3.39
CA PHE A 45 -1.71 -4.71 -2.47
C PHE A 45 -1.14 -5.34 -1.20
N LEU A 46 -0.12 -6.19 -1.34
CA LEU A 46 0.57 -6.81 -0.22
C LEU A 46 1.29 -5.77 0.64
N ILE A 47 1.93 -4.78 0.02
CA ILE A 47 2.56 -3.65 0.73
C ILE A 47 1.50 -2.87 1.52
N GLY A 48 0.37 -2.51 0.90
CA GLY A 48 -0.72 -1.84 1.62
C GLY A 48 -1.26 -2.66 2.80
N LYS A 49 -1.23 -4.00 2.72
CA LYS A 49 -1.62 -4.88 3.83
C LYS A 49 -0.60 -4.85 4.96
N GLN A 50 0.69 -4.81 4.64
CA GLN A 50 1.74 -4.59 5.62
C GLN A 50 1.53 -3.26 6.34
N TRP A 51 1.27 -2.17 5.60
CA TRP A 51 0.99 -0.85 6.19
C TRP A 51 -0.21 -0.85 7.13
N THR A 52 -1.25 -1.64 6.84
CA THR A 52 -2.39 -1.82 7.75
C THR A 52 -1.96 -2.44 9.08
N THR A 53 -1.04 -3.41 9.02
CA THR A 53 -0.47 -4.08 10.18
C THR A 53 0.39 -3.11 10.99
N ASP A 54 1.23 -2.33 10.31
CA ASP A 54 2.09 -1.33 10.93
C ASP A 54 1.28 -0.24 11.64
N LEU A 55 0.21 0.27 11.01
CA LEU A 55 -0.72 1.21 11.67
C LEU A 55 -1.39 0.59 12.89
N SER A 56 -1.82 -0.68 12.79
CA SER A 56 -2.42 -1.39 13.93
C SER A 56 -1.42 -1.55 15.09
N PHE A 57 -0.15 -1.78 14.78
CA PHE A 57 0.93 -1.81 15.76
C PHE A 57 1.11 -0.43 16.43
N ILE A 58 1.16 0.65 15.65
CA ILE A 58 1.28 2.01 16.20
C ILE A 58 0.10 2.34 17.12
N GLU A 59 -1.13 2.02 16.71
CA GLU A 59 -2.34 2.24 17.52
C GLU A 59 -2.27 1.49 18.87
N CYS A 60 -1.79 0.24 18.86
CA CYS A 60 -1.57 -0.56 20.06
C CYS A 60 -0.53 0.07 20.99
N GLU A 61 0.56 0.55 20.43
CA GLU A 61 1.63 1.23 21.17
C GLU A 61 1.16 2.55 21.78
N LEU A 62 0.45 3.38 21.02
CA LEU A 62 -0.15 4.62 21.50
C LEU A 62 -1.15 4.38 22.63
N THR A 63 -1.95 3.32 22.52
CA THR A 63 -2.88 2.89 23.57
C THR A 63 -2.12 2.46 24.84
N THR A 64 -1.02 1.74 24.68
CA THR A 64 -0.16 1.30 25.79
C THR A 64 0.49 2.49 26.48
N LEU A 65 1.05 3.42 25.72
CA LEU A 65 1.64 4.66 26.24
C LEU A 65 0.60 5.49 27.00
N ASN A 66 -0.60 5.67 26.44
CA ASN A 66 -1.70 6.34 27.13
C ASN A 66 -2.06 5.67 28.47
N LYS A 67 -2.10 4.34 28.51
CA LYS A 67 -2.38 3.58 29.75
C LYS A 67 -1.25 3.76 30.77
N LEU A 68 0.01 3.72 30.33
CA LEU A 68 1.18 3.96 31.17
C LEU A 68 1.14 5.36 31.77
N PHE A 69 0.79 6.37 30.98
CA PHE A 69 0.70 7.76 31.43
C PHE A 69 -0.41 8.01 32.44
N LYS A 70 -1.52 7.27 32.34
CA LYS A 70 -2.61 7.34 33.32
C LYS A 70 -2.28 6.61 34.63
N LYS A 71 -1.44 5.57 34.58
CA LYS A 71 -1.17 4.69 35.73
C LYS A 71 0.11 5.03 36.50
N ALA A 72 1.14 5.51 35.83
CA ALA A 72 2.43 5.77 36.44
C ALA A 72 2.61 7.28 36.67
N SER A 73 3.31 7.61 37.75
CA SER A 73 3.75 8.96 38.15
C SER A 73 4.79 9.54 37.19
N PHE A 74 4.66 9.28 35.89
CA PHE A 74 5.52 9.81 34.85
C PHE A 74 5.42 11.34 34.89
N MET A 75 6.55 12.01 35.10
CA MET A 75 6.64 13.46 34.94
C MET A 75 6.57 13.79 33.44
N LEU A 76 5.35 13.91 32.93
CA LEU A 76 5.08 14.36 31.58
C LEU A 76 4.77 15.84 31.59
N VAL A 77 5.36 16.56 30.65
CA VAL A 77 4.95 17.93 30.36
C VAL A 77 3.78 17.92 29.39
N LYS A 78 2.97 18.99 29.39
CA LYS A 78 1.83 19.15 28.48
C LYS A 78 2.18 18.82 27.02
N SER A 79 3.38 19.21 26.58
CA SER A 79 3.84 18.97 25.21
C SER A 79 4.01 17.48 24.86
N ASP A 80 4.17 16.58 25.84
CA ASP A 80 4.21 15.14 25.58
C ASP A 80 2.81 14.58 25.30
N PHE A 81 1.79 15.09 25.98
CA PHE A 81 0.38 14.76 25.68
C PHE A 81 -0.03 15.30 24.31
N ASP A 82 0.37 16.53 23.99
CA ASP A 82 0.10 17.13 22.68
C ASP A 82 0.73 16.30 21.55
N ARG A 83 1.99 15.86 21.71
CA ARG A 83 2.68 14.97 20.77
C ARG A 83 1.96 13.63 20.59
N LEU A 84 1.55 12.99 21.69
CA LEU A 84 0.82 11.73 21.65
C LEU A 84 -0.55 11.89 20.96
N SER A 85 -1.26 12.97 21.27
CA SER A 85 -2.55 13.26 20.62
C SER A 85 -2.39 13.55 19.13
N GLY A 86 -1.32 14.27 18.74
CA GLY A 86 -0.96 14.53 17.36
C GLY A 86 -0.67 13.24 16.59
N LEU A 87 0.09 12.32 17.19
CA LEU A 87 0.39 11.02 16.57
C LEU A 87 -0.87 10.16 16.41
N ASN A 88 -1.80 10.17 17.37
CA ASN A 88 -3.10 9.51 17.22
C ASN A 88 -3.91 10.06 16.04
N ARG A 89 -3.91 11.39 15.84
CA ARG A 89 -4.61 12.02 14.70
C ARG A 89 -3.99 11.62 13.37
N ILE A 90 -2.65 11.62 13.29
CA ILE A 90 -1.91 11.19 12.10
C ILE A 90 -2.27 9.73 11.75
N CYS A 91 -2.27 8.82 12.73
CA CYS A 91 -2.63 7.42 12.49
C CYS A 91 -4.07 7.26 11.99
N ALA A 92 -5.02 8.02 12.55
CA ALA A 92 -6.41 7.99 12.10
C ALA A 92 -6.57 8.49 10.65
N ASP A 93 -5.85 9.55 10.29
CA ASP A 93 -5.82 10.06 8.91
C ASP A 93 -5.21 9.06 7.93
N LEU A 94 -4.03 8.50 8.26
CA LEU A 94 -3.36 7.48 7.45
C LEU A 94 -4.24 6.26 7.21
N LYS A 95 -5.00 5.83 8.23
CA LYS A 95 -5.93 4.70 8.11
C LYS A 95 -7.08 4.97 7.14
N ASN A 96 -7.57 6.20 7.10
CA ASN A 96 -8.61 6.59 6.15
C ASN A 96 -8.06 6.64 4.72
N ARG A 97 -6.90 7.27 4.53
CA ARG A 97 -6.24 7.32 3.21
C ARG A 97 -5.82 5.94 2.70
N LEU A 98 -5.37 5.05 3.58
CA LEU A 98 -5.06 3.67 3.22
C LEU A 98 -6.32 2.90 2.77
N ARG A 99 -7.48 3.19 3.37
CA ARG A 99 -8.77 2.64 2.93
C ARG A 99 -9.15 3.13 1.54
N GLU A 100 -8.96 4.42 1.28
CA GLU A 100 -9.21 5.04 -0.03
C GLU A 100 -8.28 4.47 -1.10
N TYR A 101 -7.00 4.29 -0.77
CA TYR A 101 -6.01 3.63 -1.61
C TYR A 101 -6.44 2.20 -1.98
N PHE A 102 -6.88 1.40 -1.01
CA PHE A 102 -7.45 0.08 -1.30
C PHE A 102 -8.73 0.12 -2.13
N GLY A 103 -9.52 1.19 -2.01
CA GLY A 103 -10.71 1.42 -2.82
C GLY A 103 -10.38 1.60 -4.31
N GLN A 104 -9.24 2.21 -4.61
CA GLN A 104 -8.73 2.39 -5.97
C GLN A 104 -7.97 1.16 -6.48
N LEU A 105 -7.18 0.51 -5.62
CA LEU A 105 -6.30 -0.59 -6.03
C LEU A 105 -7.05 -1.90 -6.30
N LYS A 106 -8.05 -2.25 -5.48
CA LYS A 106 -8.78 -3.53 -5.63
C LYS A 106 -9.45 -3.70 -6.99
N PRO A 107 -10.17 -2.69 -7.54
CA PRO A 107 -10.76 -2.80 -8.86
C PRO A 107 -9.76 -3.10 -9.96
N LEU A 108 -8.55 -2.52 -9.90
CA LEU A 108 -7.48 -2.75 -10.88
C LEU A 108 -6.98 -4.21 -10.88
N ILE A 109 -6.98 -4.85 -9.72
CA ILE A 109 -6.60 -6.27 -9.57
C ILE A 109 -7.70 -7.20 -10.09
N THR A 110 -8.98 -6.85 -9.86
CA THR A 110 -10.12 -7.70 -10.23
C THR A 110 -10.60 -7.50 -11.66
N ASP A 111 -10.38 -6.32 -12.24
CA ASP A 111 -10.78 -5.96 -13.59
C ASP A 111 -9.63 -5.23 -14.32
N PRO A 112 -8.81 -5.96 -15.09
CA PRO A 112 -7.63 -5.42 -15.75
C PRO A 112 -7.95 -4.45 -16.90
N LYS A 113 -9.23 -4.20 -17.21
CA LYS A 113 -9.64 -3.21 -18.23
C LYS A 113 -9.76 -1.80 -17.67
N GLN A 114 -9.63 -1.63 -16.35
CA GLN A 114 -9.67 -0.30 -15.74
C GLN A 114 -8.40 0.48 -16.04
N THR A 115 -8.59 1.77 -16.34
CA THR A 115 -7.48 2.70 -16.51
C THR A 115 -6.83 2.98 -15.17
N ILE A 116 -5.51 2.81 -15.11
CA ILE A 116 -4.73 3.16 -13.92
C ILE A 116 -4.59 4.69 -13.88
N ASP A 117 -5.08 5.29 -12.80
CA ASP A 117 -4.87 6.70 -12.52
C ASP A 117 -3.48 6.90 -11.90
N PHE A 118 -2.71 7.86 -12.42
CA PHE A 118 -1.42 8.25 -11.84
C PHE A 118 -1.53 8.69 -10.37
N SER A 119 -2.73 9.14 -9.94
CA SER A 119 -3.00 9.44 -8.53
C SER A 119 -2.72 8.26 -7.59
N LEU A 120 -2.79 7.01 -8.07
CA LEU A 120 -2.50 5.82 -7.29
C LEU A 120 -1.03 5.77 -6.86
N ILE A 121 -0.12 6.16 -7.77
CA ILE A 121 1.33 6.20 -7.52
C ILE A 121 1.64 7.32 -6.53
N ASP A 122 1.05 8.50 -6.73
CA ASP A 122 1.23 9.63 -5.81
C ASP A 122 0.73 9.29 -4.40
N GLN A 123 -0.42 8.62 -4.30
CA GLN A 123 -0.96 8.17 -3.02
C GLN A 123 -0.06 7.12 -2.37
N TYR A 124 0.48 6.17 -3.14
CA TYR A 124 1.43 5.18 -2.65
C TYR A 124 2.65 5.88 -2.02
N THR A 125 3.33 6.75 -2.75
CA THR A 125 4.54 7.43 -2.26
C THR A 125 4.28 8.29 -1.03
N LEU A 126 3.12 8.96 -0.99
CA LEU A 126 2.73 9.76 0.18
C LEU A 126 2.44 8.87 1.40
N LEU A 127 1.72 7.76 1.22
CA LEU A 127 1.40 6.83 2.31
C LEU A 127 2.66 6.18 2.88
N GLU A 128 3.57 5.73 2.01
CA GLU A 128 4.85 5.13 2.39
C GLU A 128 5.65 6.07 3.30
N ARG A 129 5.92 7.29 2.81
CA ARG A 129 6.67 8.31 3.55
C ARG A 129 6.03 8.65 4.89
N GLU A 130 4.73 8.90 4.91
CA GLU A 130 4.06 9.34 6.13
C GLU A 130 3.91 8.22 7.17
N LEU A 131 3.80 6.96 6.74
CA LEU A 131 3.83 5.82 7.64
C LEU A 131 5.21 5.66 8.28
N GLU A 132 6.28 5.77 7.50
CA GLU A 132 7.65 5.76 8.02
C GLU A 132 7.87 6.89 9.03
N GLU A 133 7.42 8.10 8.71
CA GLU A 133 7.47 9.22 9.64
C GLU A 133 6.68 8.94 10.93
N ALA A 134 5.50 8.33 10.85
CA ALA A 134 4.71 7.98 12.02
C ALA A 134 5.44 6.96 12.92
N LEU A 135 6.05 5.93 12.32
CA LEU A 135 6.88 4.95 13.04
C LEU A 135 8.09 5.61 13.71
N GLN A 136 8.80 6.47 12.99
CA GLN A 136 9.94 7.20 13.54
C GLN A 136 9.53 8.12 14.70
N ARG A 137 8.41 8.85 14.56
CA ARG A 137 7.87 9.71 15.63
C ARG A 137 7.50 8.89 16.86
N LEU A 138 6.90 7.71 16.69
CA LEU A 138 6.61 6.80 17.80
C LEU A 138 7.88 6.35 18.49
N GLN A 139 8.89 5.90 17.73
CA GLN A 139 10.19 5.47 18.25
C GLN A 139 10.89 6.58 19.05
N ILE A 140 11.00 7.77 18.48
CA ILE A 140 11.60 8.93 19.14
C ILE A 140 10.85 9.25 20.43
N PHE A 141 9.51 9.22 20.39
CA PHE A 141 8.70 9.49 21.57
C PHE A 141 8.91 8.44 22.68
N LYS A 142 8.84 7.14 22.34
CA LYS A 142 9.13 6.04 23.28
C LYS A 142 10.52 6.21 23.91
N ASN A 143 11.54 6.44 23.09
CA ASN A 143 12.92 6.60 23.55
C ASN A 143 13.06 7.76 24.53
N LYS A 144 12.47 8.93 24.22
CA LYS A 144 12.45 10.08 25.13
C LYS A 144 11.86 9.70 26.48
N ILE A 145 10.67 9.10 26.49
CA ILE A 145 9.96 8.73 27.72
C ILE A 145 10.78 7.73 28.54
N PHE A 146 11.28 6.66 27.92
CA PHE A 146 12.02 5.64 28.68
C PHE A 146 13.38 6.15 29.17
N GLN A 147 14.07 7.01 28.43
CA GLN A 147 15.31 7.63 28.90
C GLN A 147 15.05 8.55 30.10
N THR A 148 14.07 9.45 30.01
CA THR A 148 13.72 10.37 31.11
C THR A 148 13.40 9.62 32.40
N ASN A 149 12.79 8.45 32.31
CA ASN A 149 12.40 7.66 33.49
C ASN A 149 13.44 6.65 33.96
N LYS A 150 14.33 6.17 33.09
CA LYS A 150 15.46 5.32 33.47
C LYS A 150 16.44 6.05 34.39
N HIS A 151 16.61 7.37 34.22
CA HIS A 151 17.44 8.19 35.09
C HIS A 151 16.87 8.35 36.51
N GLN A 152 15.56 8.21 36.71
CA GLN A 152 14.95 8.30 38.05
C GLN A 152 15.07 7.01 38.87
N LEU A 153 15.16 5.85 38.21
CA LEU A 153 15.40 4.57 38.91
C LEU A 153 16.85 4.41 39.42
N LYS A 154 17.81 5.18 38.90
CA LYS A 154 19.24 5.10 39.29
C LYS A 154 19.66 6.07 40.40
N ASN A 155 18.84 7.07 40.70
CA ASN A 155 19.10 8.00 41.81
C ASN A 155 17.97 7.90 42.84
N PRO A 156 17.89 6.82 43.65
CA PRO A 156 17.17 6.92 44.91
C PRO A 156 17.91 7.99 45.72
N SER A 157 17.21 9.09 46.01
CA SER A 157 17.71 10.19 46.82
C SER A 157 18.45 9.66 48.06
N SER A 158 19.75 9.91 48.10
CA SER A 158 20.56 9.93 49.31
C SER A 158 20.06 11.09 50.19
N THR A 159 18.87 10.93 50.78
CA THR A 159 18.41 11.81 51.84
C THR A 159 18.81 11.15 53.14
N THR A 160 20.05 11.42 53.53
CA THR A 160 20.50 11.33 54.92
C THR A 160 19.59 12.18 55.80
N SER A 161 18.99 11.56 56.80
CA SER A 161 18.71 12.16 58.12
C SER A 161 18.64 11.03 59.14
#